data_AF-A0A1V2LQQ8-F1
#
_entry.id   AF-A0A1V2LQQ8-F1
#
_cell.length_a   1.000
_cell.length_b   1.000
_cell.length_c   1.000
_cell.angle_alpha   90.00
_cell.angle_beta   90.00
_cell.angle_gamma   90.00
#
_symmetry.space_group_name_H-M   'P 1'
#
loop_
_entity.id
_entity.type
_entity.pdbx_description
1 polymer ?
#
loop_
_entity_poly.entity_id
_entity_poly.type
_entity_poly.pdbx_seq_one_letter_code
_entity_poly.pdbx_strand_id
1 'polypeptide(L)'
;MTKFGERMLKSWLQRPLIDKNDINDRHEAIDSLMGKLNGLQIERVKSVLKNCPDLELILSRIHYGRSNRKEVYLFLKKISEILNVFNTMRDELISLDVLNSALLFDLFNYIKELSKSDLVDFNDYLSMINSQHAMDAKSNDHIIRYFNEKFYDYLEIEIENEEISRIEQLFDQELQEIKKITKDRDTQYITVSNEPYLIQIRKSNVKHVPPDWV
;
A
#
# COMPACT_ATOMS: atom_id res chain seq x y z
N MET A 1 8.01 17.27 -4.82
CA MET A 1 9.44 16.92 -4.74
C MET A 1 9.64 16.07 -3.49
N THR A 2 10.55 15.10 -3.49
CA THR A 2 10.53 13.96 -2.56
C THR A 2 11.38 14.20 -1.30
N LYS A 3 11.03 13.57 -0.16
CA LYS A 3 11.77 13.72 1.11
C LYS A 3 13.18 13.11 1.04
N PHE A 4 13.33 11.97 0.39
CA PHE A 4 14.64 11.35 0.16
C PHE A 4 15.53 12.19 -0.77
N GLY A 5 14.95 12.86 -1.78
CA GLY A 5 15.67 13.82 -2.62
C GLY A 5 16.13 15.05 -1.85
N GLU A 6 15.30 15.57 -0.93
CA GLU A 6 15.68 16.67 -0.02
C GLU A 6 16.87 16.29 0.87
N ARG A 7 16.85 15.08 1.47
CA ARG A 7 17.97 14.57 2.27
C ARG A 7 19.25 14.44 1.43
N MET A 8 19.13 13.90 0.23
CA MET A 8 20.25 13.77 -0.69
C MET A 8 20.87 15.13 -1.05
N LEU A 9 20.03 16.13 -1.36
CA LEU A 9 20.51 17.49 -1.66
C LEU A 9 21.22 18.14 -0.47
N LYS A 10 20.69 18.00 0.75
CA LYS A 10 21.36 18.48 1.97
C LYS A 10 22.73 17.83 2.15
N SER A 11 22.83 16.53 1.90
CA SER A 11 24.11 15.80 1.95
C SER A 11 25.12 16.35 0.95
N TRP A 12 24.70 16.61 -0.30
CA TRP A 12 25.55 17.20 -1.34
C TRP A 12 26.07 18.60 -0.97
N LEU A 13 25.24 19.43 -0.31
CA LEU A 13 25.65 20.76 0.14
C LEU A 13 26.65 20.71 1.32
N GLN A 14 26.48 19.75 2.22
CA GLN A 14 27.38 19.57 3.37
C GLN A 14 28.71 18.92 2.98
N ARG A 15 28.74 18.18 1.87
CA ARG A 15 29.90 17.44 1.37
C ARG A 15 30.10 17.76 -0.11
N PRO A 16 30.66 18.93 -0.44
CA PRO A 16 30.94 19.30 -1.82
C PRO A 16 31.85 18.28 -2.49
N LEU A 17 31.65 18.09 -3.80
CA LEU A 17 32.57 17.32 -4.62
C LEU A 17 33.90 18.06 -4.76
N ILE A 18 34.98 17.29 -4.85
CA ILE A 18 36.33 17.79 -5.10
C ILE A 18 36.91 17.28 -6.42
N ASP A 19 36.32 16.21 -6.97
CA ASP A 19 36.72 15.68 -8.27
C ASP A 19 36.13 16.53 -9.39
N LYS A 20 36.99 16.94 -10.33
CA LYS A 20 36.59 17.84 -11.42
C LYS A 20 35.62 17.16 -12.39
N ASN A 21 35.78 15.86 -12.65
CA ASN A 21 34.92 15.14 -13.58
C ASN A 21 33.53 14.97 -12.97
N ASP A 22 33.43 14.56 -11.70
CA ASP A 22 32.14 14.44 -11.01
C ASP A 22 31.37 15.78 -10.96
N ILE A 23 32.09 16.89 -10.80
CA ILE A 23 31.52 18.23 -10.86
C ILE A 23 30.96 18.52 -12.25
N ASN A 24 31.77 18.31 -13.30
CA ASN A 24 31.36 18.54 -14.69
C ASN A 24 30.16 17.68 -15.08
N ASP A 25 30.13 16.40 -14.71
CA ASP A 25 29.03 15.48 -14.99
C ASP A 25 27.69 15.99 -14.41
N ARG A 26 27.74 16.58 -13.20
CA ARG A 26 26.55 17.22 -12.59
C ARG A 26 26.15 18.50 -13.32
N HIS A 27 27.11 19.31 -13.78
CA HIS A 27 26.83 20.51 -14.57
C HIS A 27 26.17 20.15 -15.90
N GLU A 28 26.69 19.17 -16.62
CA GLU A 28 26.10 18.67 -17.87
C GLU A 28 24.69 18.12 -17.66
N ALA A 29 24.46 17.38 -16.57
CA ALA A 29 23.13 16.92 -16.19
C ALA A 29 22.16 18.08 -15.92
N ILE A 30 22.60 19.15 -15.25
CA ILE A 30 21.77 20.33 -15.00
C ILE A 30 21.43 21.04 -16.32
N ASP A 31 22.42 21.27 -17.17
CA ASP A 31 22.22 21.93 -18.47
C ASP A 31 21.26 21.13 -19.36
N SER A 32 21.40 19.80 -19.36
CA SER A 32 20.46 18.89 -20.01
C SER A 32 19.03 19.02 -19.50
N LEU A 33 18.84 19.04 -18.17
CA LEU A 33 17.51 19.15 -17.54
C LEU A 33 16.86 20.52 -17.79
N MET A 34 17.67 21.57 -17.98
CA MET A 34 17.22 22.91 -18.34
C MET A 34 16.93 23.05 -19.84
N GLY A 35 17.46 22.15 -20.68
CA GLY A 35 17.30 22.15 -22.12
C GLY A 35 15.85 21.94 -22.58
N LYS A 36 15.42 22.69 -23.60
CA LYS A 36 14.05 22.62 -24.16
C LYS A 36 13.72 21.28 -24.83
N LEU A 37 14.74 20.57 -25.32
CA LEU A 37 14.58 19.28 -26.02
C LEU A 37 14.17 18.14 -25.07
N ASN A 38 14.40 18.30 -23.76
CA ASN A 38 14.17 17.26 -22.77
C ASN A 38 12.87 17.41 -21.97
N GLY A 39 12.00 18.33 -22.38
CA GLY A 39 10.81 18.69 -21.62
C GLY A 39 9.88 17.52 -21.35
N LEU A 40 9.56 16.69 -22.36
CA LEU A 40 8.51 15.68 -22.21
C LEU A 40 8.90 14.55 -21.24
N GLN A 41 10.09 13.98 -21.38
CA GLN A 41 10.57 12.89 -20.52
C GLN A 41 10.75 13.35 -19.07
N ILE A 42 11.29 14.57 -18.90
CA ILE A 42 11.50 15.13 -17.57
C ILE A 42 10.17 15.47 -16.90
N GLU A 43 9.17 15.98 -17.64
CA GLU A 43 7.84 16.21 -17.09
C GLU A 43 7.14 14.90 -16.70
N ARG A 44 7.32 13.80 -17.44
CA ARG A 44 6.81 12.47 -17.04
C ARG A 44 7.43 12.02 -15.70
N VAL A 45 8.75 12.14 -15.56
CA VAL A 45 9.46 11.78 -14.32
C VAL A 45 9.04 12.69 -13.15
N LYS A 46 8.96 14.01 -13.36
CA LYS A 46 8.49 14.96 -12.35
C LYS A 46 7.07 14.66 -11.90
N SER A 47 6.20 14.33 -12.85
CA SER A 47 4.79 14.01 -12.57
C SER A 47 4.68 12.79 -11.67
N VAL A 48 5.41 11.70 -11.96
CA VAL A 48 5.36 10.50 -11.10
C VAL A 48 6.04 10.73 -9.75
N LEU A 49 7.06 11.58 -9.66
CA LEU A 49 7.69 11.93 -8.38
C LEU A 49 6.89 12.95 -7.55
N LYS A 50 5.83 13.53 -8.11
CA LYS A 50 4.92 14.42 -7.38
C LYS A 50 4.15 13.62 -6.33
N ASN A 51 4.00 14.19 -5.14
CA ASN A 51 3.34 13.56 -3.98
C ASN A 51 3.88 12.15 -3.66
N CYS A 52 5.15 11.88 -4.00
CA CYS A 52 5.78 10.60 -3.70
C CYS A 52 5.95 10.47 -2.17
N PRO A 53 5.48 9.37 -1.55
CA PRO A 53 5.77 9.09 -0.15
C PRO A 53 7.28 8.93 0.06
N ASP A 54 7.69 8.88 1.32
CA ASP A 54 9.11 8.69 1.66
C ASP A 54 9.52 7.23 1.43
N LEU A 55 9.81 6.87 0.17
CA LEU A 55 10.07 5.49 -0.25
C LEU A 55 11.26 4.87 0.47
N GLU A 56 12.33 5.64 0.69
CA GLU A 56 13.51 5.19 1.42
C GLU A 56 13.18 4.81 2.87
N LEU A 57 12.39 5.65 3.55
CA LEU A 57 11.95 5.37 4.91
C LEU A 57 11.00 4.16 4.97
N ILE A 58 10.04 4.09 4.04
CA ILE A 58 9.10 2.97 4.00
C ILE A 58 9.83 1.66 3.71
N LEU A 59 10.75 1.64 2.75
CA LEU A 59 11.56 0.46 2.44
C LEU A 59 12.35 -0.03 3.65
N SER A 60 12.98 0.89 4.40
CA SER A 60 13.66 0.54 5.65
C SER A 60 12.70 -0.08 6.66
N ARG A 61 11.49 0.47 6.81
CA ARG A 61 10.47 -0.09 7.72
C ARG A 61 9.97 -1.46 7.26
N ILE A 62 9.78 -1.67 5.96
CA ILE A 62 9.43 -2.97 5.38
C ILE A 62 10.53 -3.98 5.69
N HIS A 63 11.79 -3.63 5.45
CA HIS A 63 12.94 -4.50 5.71
C HIS A 63 13.04 -4.94 7.18
N TYR A 64 12.72 -4.06 8.12
CA TYR A 64 12.71 -4.38 9.55
C TYR A 64 11.37 -4.93 10.08
N GLY A 65 10.38 -5.18 9.23
CA GLY A 65 9.05 -5.66 9.64
C GLY A 65 8.26 -4.66 10.50
N ARG A 66 8.54 -3.36 10.39
CA ARG A 66 7.93 -2.27 11.17
C ARG A 66 6.99 -1.38 10.34
N SER A 67 6.74 -1.73 9.08
CA SER A 67 5.78 -1.06 8.22
C SER A 67 4.36 -1.50 8.53
N ASN A 68 3.40 -0.59 8.44
CA ASN A 68 1.99 -0.98 8.39
C ASN A 68 1.56 -1.36 6.96
N ARG A 69 0.39 -2.00 6.85
CA ARG A 69 -0.19 -2.47 5.58
C ARG A 69 -0.40 -1.36 4.55
N LYS A 70 -0.83 -0.17 5.01
CA LYS A 70 -0.96 1.01 4.15
C LYS A 70 0.38 1.45 3.58
N GLU A 71 1.43 1.47 4.39
CA GLU A 71 2.80 1.82 3.96
C GLU A 71 3.30 0.84 2.89
N VAL A 72 3.08 -0.47 3.09
CA VAL A 72 3.43 -1.50 2.09
C VAL A 72 2.70 -1.25 0.77
N TYR A 73 1.38 -1.10 0.81
CA TYR A 73 0.59 -0.82 -0.40
C TYR A 73 1.05 0.46 -1.13
N LEU A 74 1.26 1.56 -0.39
CA LEU A 74 1.71 2.82 -0.97
C LEU A 74 3.12 2.72 -1.57
N PHE A 75 4.02 1.96 -0.95
CA PHE A 75 5.36 1.72 -1.48
C PHE A 75 5.30 0.95 -2.80
N LEU A 76 4.64 -0.22 -2.80
CA LEU A 76 4.49 -1.06 -3.98
C LEU A 76 3.85 -0.25 -5.12
N LYS A 77 2.75 0.45 -4.83
CA LYS A 77 2.03 1.26 -5.82
C LYS A 77 2.93 2.30 -6.45
N LYS A 78 3.67 3.04 -5.63
CA LYS A 78 4.51 4.13 -6.11
C LYS A 78 5.72 3.63 -6.89
N ILE A 79 6.34 2.55 -6.45
CA ILE A 79 7.46 1.93 -7.18
C ILE A 79 6.98 1.41 -8.54
N SER A 80 5.85 0.71 -8.61
CA SER A 80 5.25 0.29 -9.89
C SER A 80 4.95 1.48 -10.80
N GLU A 81 4.38 2.57 -10.28
CA GLU A 81 4.15 3.79 -11.07
C GLU A 81 5.47 4.36 -11.64
N ILE A 82 6.53 4.44 -10.82
CA ILE A 82 7.84 4.95 -11.24
C ILE A 82 8.43 4.03 -12.32
N LEU A 83 8.53 2.73 -12.05
CA LEU A 83 9.09 1.75 -12.99
C LEU A 83 8.30 1.74 -14.31
N ASN A 84 6.98 1.82 -14.27
CA ASN A 84 6.16 1.88 -15.48
C ASN A 84 6.44 3.12 -16.35
N VAL A 85 6.76 4.27 -15.74
CA VAL A 85 7.17 5.47 -16.51
C VAL A 85 8.42 5.20 -17.33
N PHE A 86 9.41 4.51 -16.76
CA PHE A 86 10.66 4.18 -17.45
C PHE A 86 10.47 3.02 -18.45
N ASN A 87 9.71 1.98 -18.08
CA ASN A 87 9.42 0.85 -18.96
C ASN A 87 8.72 1.29 -20.27
N THR A 88 7.80 2.26 -20.16
CA THR A 88 7.06 2.81 -21.31
C THR A 88 7.75 4.03 -21.96
N MET A 89 8.95 4.41 -21.51
CA MET A 89 9.72 5.48 -22.13
C MET A 89 10.44 4.92 -23.36
N ARG A 90 10.25 5.55 -24.52
CA ARG A 90 10.91 5.12 -25.76
C ARG A 90 12.43 5.31 -25.66
N ASP A 91 13.21 4.38 -26.22
CA ASP A 91 14.68 4.40 -26.15
C ASP A 91 15.29 5.67 -26.76
N GLU A 92 14.66 6.23 -27.79
CA GLU A 92 15.15 7.46 -28.42
C GLU A 92 15.04 8.67 -27.50
N LEU A 93 14.17 8.64 -26.48
CA LEU A 93 14.00 9.73 -25.51
C LEU A 93 15.03 9.69 -24.38
N ILE A 94 15.73 8.57 -24.23
CA ILE A 94 16.77 8.36 -23.21
C ILE A 94 18.15 8.18 -23.83
N SER A 95 18.30 8.37 -25.14
CA SER A 95 19.58 8.26 -25.81
C SER A 95 20.53 9.37 -25.37
N LEU A 96 21.83 9.10 -25.45
CA LEU A 96 22.86 10.06 -25.07
C LEU A 96 22.80 11.33 -25.92
N ASP A 97 22.44 11.22 -27.21
CA ASP A 97 22.28 12.38 -28.12
C ASP A 97 21.16 13.32 -27.67
N VAL A 98 20.09 12.78 -27.08
CA VAL A 98 18.95 13.57 -26.59
C VAL A 98 19.23 14.11 -25.19
N LEU A 99 19.71 13.25 -24.30
CA LEU A 99 19.98 13.64 -22.91
C LEU A 99 21.22 14.53 -22.80
N ASN A 100 22.20 14.45 -23.71
CA ASN A 100 23.42 15.24 -23.66
C ASN A 100 24.08 15.27 -22.26
N SER A 101 24.05 14.13 -21.56
CA SER A 101 24.59 13.94 -20.22
C SER A 101 24.76 12.45 -19.96
N ALA A 102 26.01 12.01 -19.77
CA ALA A 102 26.31 10.62 -19.46
C ALA A 102 25.65 10.17 -18.15
N LEU A 103 25.69 11.03 -17.12
CA LEU A 103 25.08 10.76 -15.82
C LEU A 103 23.57 10.48 -15.90
N LEU A 104 22.82 11.29 -16.66
CA LEU A 104 21.38 11.07 -16.84
C LEU A 104 21.10 9.85 -17.72
N PHE A 105 21.89 9.65 -18.77
CA PHE A 105 21.80 8.48 -19.64
C PHE A 105 21.96 7.19 -18.84
N ASP A 106 23.01 7.08 -18.05
CA ASP A 106 23.28 5.89 -17.23
C ASP A 106 22.17 5.67 -16.20
N LEU A 107 21.71 6.72 -15.52
CA LEU A 107 20.63 6.62 -14.53
C LEU A 107 19.31 6.17 -15.17
N PHE A 108 18.94 6.75 -16.31
CA PHE A 108 17.67 6.45 -16.98
C PHE A 108 17.68 5.04 -17.56
N ASN A 109 18.80 4.62 -18.16
CA ASN A 109 18.98 3.26 -18.64
C ASN A 109 18.96 2.25 -17.50
N TYR A 110 19.64 2.53 -16.39
CA TYR A 110 19.63 1.65 -15.23
C TYR A 110 18.21 1.40 -14.71
N ILE A 111 17.42 2.47 -14.52
CA ILE A 111 16.04 2.34 -14.06
C ILE A 111 15.16 1.65 -15.12
N LYS A 112 15.40 1.91 -16.41
CA LYS A 112 14.66 1.25 -17.49
C LYS A 112 14.95 -0.25 -17.54
N GLU A 113 16.20 -0.68 -17.41
CA GLU A 113 16.53 -2.10 -17.34
C GLU A 113 15.91 -2.76 -16.10
N LEU A 114 16.01 -2.13 -14.92
CA LEU A 114 15.30 -2.61 -13.71
C LEU A 114 13.79 -2.73 -13.94
N SER A 115 13.18 -1.79 -14.67
CA SER A 115 11.75 -1.81 -14.92
C SER A 115 11.29 -2.96 -15.82
N LYS A 116 12.20 -3.60 -16.58
CA LYS A 116 11.85 -4.76 -17.42
C LYS A 116 11.72 -6.04 -16.58
N SER A 117 12.53 -6.19 -15.54
CA SER A 117 12.46 -7.34 -14.63
C SER A 117 11.47 -7.10 -13.51
N ASP A 118 11.67 -6.04 -12.73
CA ASP A 118 11.09 -5.93 -11.39
C ASP A 118 9.63 -5.46 -11.42
N LEU A 119 9.23 -4.75 -12.49
CA LEU A 119 7.88 -4.20 -12.61
C LEU A 119 6.80 -5.30 -12.58
N VAL A 120 7.10 -6.48 -13.13
CA VAL A 120 6.18 -7.62 -13.10
C VAL A 120 5.97 -8.05 -11.65
N ASP A 121 7.05 -8.29 -10.90
CA ASP A 121 6.98 -8.70 -9.50
C ASP A 121 6.23 -7.69 -8.63
N PHE A 122 6.52 -6.39 -8.78
CA PHE A 122 5.81 -5.35 -8.04
C PHE A 122 4.31 -5.28 -8.38
N ASN A 123 3.95 -5.48 -9.66
CA ASN A 123 2.55 -5.52 -10.07
C ASN A 123 1.84 -6.78 -9.57
N ASP A 124 2.53 -7.92 -9.53
CA ASP A 124 1.99 -9.17 -9.00
C ASP A 124 1.70 -9.01 -7.50
N TYR A 125 2.63 -8.48 -6.71
CA TYR A 125 2.40 -8.17 -5.30
C TYR A 125 1.25 -7.17 -5.09
N LEU A 126 1.16 -6.13 -5.92
CA LEU A 126 0.03 -5.19 -5.86
C LEU A 126 -1.30 -5.84 -6.17
N SER A 127 -1.31 -6.76 -7.13
CA SER A 127 -2.53 -7.42 -7.58
C SER A 127 -3.17 -8.27 -6.48
N MET A 128 -2.37 -8.75 -5.52
CA MET A 128 -2.81 -9.53 -4.36
C MET A 128 -3.48 -8.69 -3.27
N ILE A 129 -3.36 -7.35 -3.32
CA ILE A 129 -3.79 -6.46 -2.24
C ILE A 129 -5.12 -5.78 -2.59
N ASN A 130 -6.08 -5.81 -1.66
CA ASN A 130 -7.29 -5.01 -1.72
C ASN A 130 -6.97 -3.55 -1.33
N SER A 131 -6.89 -2.68 -2.34
CA SER A 131 -6.53 -1.26 -2.13
C SER A 131 -7.45 -0.50 -1.18
N GLN A 132 -8.75 -0.81 -1.14
CA GLN A 132 -9.72 -0.13 -0.28
C GLN A 132 -9.41 -0.44 1.20
N HIS A 133 -9.27 -1.72 1.53
CA HIS A 133 -8.95 -2.13 2.90
C HIS A 133 -7.52 -1.76 3.29
N ALA A 134 -6.55 -1.83 2.36
CA ALA A 134 -5.19 -1.38 2.61
C ALA A 134 -5.10 0.09 3.04
N MET A 135 -5.99 0.95 2.52
CA MET A 135 -6.00 2.38 2.81
C MET A 135 -6.79 2.74 4.07
N ASP A 136 -7.72 1.89 4.50
CA ASP A 136 -8.55 2.09 5.69
C ASP A 136 -7.89 1.53 6.96
N ALA A 137 -6.91 2.26 7.49
CA ALA A 137 -6.25 1.89 8.73
C ALA A 137 -7.13 2.04 10.00
N LYS A 138 -8.42 2.41 9.88
CA LYS A 138 -9.33 2.58 11.02
C LYS A 138 -10.18 1.34 11.29
N SER A 139 -10.64 0.67 10.23
CA SER A 139 -11.36 -0.59 10.35
C SER A 139 -10.40 -1.76 10.59
N ASN A 140 -10.83 -2.80 11.29
CA ASN A 140 -10.07 -4.07 11.36
C ASN A 140 -10.02 -4.78 9.99
N ASP A 141 -10.82 -4.35 9.01
CA ASP A 141 -10.82 -4.91 7.66
C ASP A 141 -9.46 -4.78 6.97
N HIS A 142 -8.64 -3.78 7.31
CA HIS A 142 -7.29 -3.71 6.78
C HIS A 142 -6.42 -4.91 7.19
N ILE A 143 -6.81 -5.69 8.19
CA ILE A 143 -6.15 -6.93 8.61
C ILE A 143 -6.79 -8.12 7.88
N ILE A 144 -8.12 -8.23 8.01
CA ILE A 144 -8.88 -9.41 7.61
C ILE A 144 -9.04 -9.50 6.09
N ARG A 145 -9.24 -8.35 5.43
CA ARG A 145 -9.59 -8.23 4.01
C ARG A 145 -8.47 -7.56 3.20
N TYR A 146 -7.25 -7.60 3.72
CA TYR A 146 -6.09 -6.99 3.08
C TYR A 146 -5.74 -7.68 1.76
N PHE A 147 -5.75 -9.01 1.77
CA PHE A 147 -5.49 -9.83 0.61
C PHE A 147 -6.77 -10.15 -0.14
N ASN A 148 -6.66 -10.32 -1.46
CA ASN A 148 -7.74 -10.80 -2.33
C ASN A 148 -7.40 -12.18 -2.91
N GLU A 149 -8.30 -12.72 -3.72
CA GLU A 149 -8.21 -14.06 -4.34
C GLU A 149 -6.92 -14.35 -5.12
N LYS A 150 -6.15 -13.32 -5.51
CA LYS A 150 -4.87 -13.50 -6.22
C LYS A 150 -3.71 -13.78 -5.28
N PHE A 151 -3.89 -13.62 -3.97
CA PHE A 151 -2.87 -13.95 -2.98
C PHE A 151 -2.58 -15.45 -3.00
N TYR A 152 -1.31 -15.82 -2.98
CA TYR A 152 -0.85 -17.20 -3.23
C TYR A 152 -1.44 -18.22 -2.23
N ASP A 153 -1.67 -17.81 -0.98
CA ASP A 153 -2.27 -18.65 0.08
C ASP A 153 -3.72 -18.21 0.40
N TYR A 154 -4.46 -17.66 -0.56
CA TYR A 154 -5.82 -17.15 -0.30
C TYR A 154 -6.79 -18.25 0.17
N LEU A 155 -6.59 -19.50 -0.24
CA LEU A 155 -7.45 -20.63 0.14
C LEU A 155 -7.53 -20.80 1.66
N GLU A 156 -6.42 -20.61 2.39
CA GLU A 156 -6.42 -20.70 3.85
C GLU A 156 -7.29 -19.60 4.47
N ILE A 157 -7.22 -18.38 3.91
CA ILE A 157 -8.04 -17.25 4.34
C ILE A 157 -9.52 -17.51 4.03
N GLU A 158 -9.81 -18.10 2.86
CA GLU A 158 -11.16 -18.45 2.43
C GLU A 158 -11.81 -19.48 3.35
N ILE A 159 -11.10 -20.56 3.70
CA ILE A 159 -11.58 -21.59 4.63
C ILE A 159 -11.95 -20.98 5.99
N GLU A 160 -11.09 -20.13 6.55
CA GLU A 160 -11.37 -19.46 7.83
C GLU A 160 -12.58 -18.52 7.72
N ASN A 161 -12.71 -17.78 6.61
CA ASN A 161 -13.88 -16.92 6.38
C ASN A 161 -15.18 -17.71 6.22
N GLU A 162 -15.14 -18.88 5.59
CA GLU A 162 -16.29 -19.79 5.49
C GLU A 162 -16.71 -20.31 6.87
N GLU A 163 -15.76 -20.71 7.71
CA GLU A 163 -16.03 -21.14 9.08
C GLU A 163 -16.60 -20.00 9.95
N ILE A 164 -16.06 -18.79 9.83
CA ILE A 164 -16.64 -17.60 10.49
C ILE A 164 -18.10 -17.41 10.05
N SER A 165 -18.35 -17.45 8.74
CA SER A 165 -19.69 -17.28 8.18
C SER A 165 -20.66 -18.37 8.66
N ARG A 166 -20.18 -19.61 8.78
CA ARG A 166 -20.96 -20.73 9.32
C ARG A 166 -21.33 -20.50 10.79
N ILE A 167 -20.40 -20.02 11.60
CA ILE A 167 -20.65 -19.70 13.01
C ILE A 167 -21.65 -18.54 13.14
N GLU A 168 -21.51 -17.48 12.34
CA GLU A 168 -22.46 -16.36 12.31
C GLU A 168 -23.89 -16.83 12.00
N GLN A 169 -24.06 -17.75 11.05
CA GLN A 169 -25.36 -18.37 10.76
C GLN A 169 -25.93 -19.15 11.95
N LEU A 170 -25.08 -19.85 12.72
CA LEU A 170 -25.51 -20.54 13.94
C LEU A 170 -25.96 -19.54 15.02
N PHE A 171 -25.24 -18.42 15.19
CA PHE A 171 -25.66 -17.34 16.09
C PHE A 171 -27.01 -16.75 15.68
N ASP A 172 -27.24 -16.54 14.38
CA ASP A 172 -28.51 -16.05 13.86
C ASP A 172 -29.67 -17.01 14.12
N GLN A 173 -29.43 -18.31 13.99
CA GLN A 173 -30.40 -19.36 14.32
C GLN A 173 -30.71 -19.37 15.83
N GLU A 174 -29.68 -19.35 16.67
CA GLU A 174 -29.82 -19.28 18.12
C GLU A 174 -30.59 -18.03 18.55
N LEU A 175 -30.34 -16.88 17.92
CA LEU A 175 -31.08 -15.65 18.18
C LEU A 175 -32.58 -15.80 17.92
N GLN A 176 -32.99 -16.59 16.91
CA GLN A 176 -34.41 -16.87 16.68
C GLN A 176 -35.03 -17.70 17.81
N GLU A 177 -34.29 -18.66 18.37
CA GLU A 177 -34.76 -19.44 19.53
C GLU A 177 -34.82 -18.58 20.79
N ILE A 178 -33.83 -17.72 21.01
CA ILE A 178 -33.80 -16.78 22.12
C ILE A 178 -34.97 -15.79 22.07
N LYS A 179 -35.32 -15.29 20.89
CA LYS A 179 -36.53 -14.46 20.70
C LYS A 179 -37.80 -15.18 21.13
N LYS A 180 -37.90 -16.50 20.90
CA LYS A 180 -39.04 -17.31 21.34
C LYS A 180 -39.05 -17.51 22.86
N ILE A 181 -37.91 -17.82 23.46
CA ILE A 181 -37.76 -18.04 24.91
C ILE A 181 -38.09 -16.76 25.69
N THR A 182 -37.47 -15.64 25.32
CA THR A 182 -37.62 -14.35 25.99
C THR A 182 -38.95 -13.66 25.70
N LYS A 183 -39.71 -14.17 24.72
CA LYS A 183 -40.95 -13.60 24.18
C LYS A 183 -40.78 -12.16 23.69
N ASP A 184 -39.58 -11.81 23.25
CA ASP A 184 -39.25 -10.50 22.72
C ASP A 184 -38.72 -10.66 21.29
N ARG A 185 -39.51 -10.21 20.31
CA ARG A 185 -39.20 -10.34 18.87
C ARG A 185 -38.11 -9.36 18.42
N ASP A 186 -37.93 -8.29 19.18
CA ASP A 186 -37.00 -7.20 18.85
C ASP A 186 -35.59 -7.45 19.43
N THR A 187 -35.40 -8.55 20.17
CA THR A 187 -34.10 -8.93 20.73
C THR A 187 -33.03 -9.03 19.63
N GLN A 188 -31.89 -8.41 19.86
CA GLN A 188 -30.73 -8.46 18.99
C GLN A 188 -29.48 -8.68 19.84
N TYR A 189 -28.45 -9.25 19.23
CA TYR A 189 -27.13 -9.22 19.84
C TYR A 189 -26.63 -7.78 19.90
N ILE A 190 -26.10 -7.39 21.05
CA ILE A 190 -25.47 -6.10 21.27
C ILE A 190 -24.04 -6.29 21.74
N THR A 191 -23.22 -5.25 21.55
CA THR A 191 -21.87 -5.19 22.08
C THR A 191 -21.80 -4.10 23.14
N VAL A 192 -21.36 -4.45 24.35
CA VAL A 192 -21.18 -3.50 25.46
C VAL A 192 -19.75 -3.63 25.96
N SER A 193 -19.00 -2.53 26.05
CA SER A 193 -17.61 -2.54 26.56
C SER A 193 -16.68 -3.56 25.88
N ASN A 194 -16.79 -3.72 24.54
CA ASN A 194 -16.08 -4.71 23.72
C ASN A 194 -16.44 -6.19 23.98
N GLU A 195 -17.51 -6.47 24.70
CA GLU A 195 -18.06 -7.83 24.83
C GLU A 195 -19.18 -8.02 23.80
N PRO A 196 -18.96 -8.80 22.73
CA PRO A 196 -19.93 -8.99 21.66
C PRO A 196 -20.97 -10.08 22.04
N TYR A 197 -22.01 -10.19 21.22
CA TYR A 197 -23.05 -11.22 21.33
C TYR A 197 -23.83 -11.22 22.65
N LEU A 198 -23.90 -10.09 23.34
CA LEU A 198 -24.72 -9.94 24.54
C LEU A 198 -26.19 -9.78 24.21
N ILE A 199 -27.06 -10.23 25.10
CA ILE A 199 -28.51 -10.20 24.91
C ILE A 199 -29.13 -9.23 25.91
N GLN A 200 -29.71 -8.15 25.39
CA GLN A 200 -30.37 -7.17 26.23
C GLN A 200 -31.83 -7.53 26.45
N ILE A 201 -32.23 -7.66 27.72
CA ILE A 201 -33.58 -8.06 28.10
C ILE A 201 -34.22 -6.97 28.96
N ARG A 202 -35.47 -6.59 28.63
CA ARG A 202 -36.24 -5.66 29.44
C ARG A 202 -36.53 -6.28 30.81
N LYS A 203 -36.44 -5.47 31.88
CA LYS A 203 -36.70 -5.94 33.27
C LYS A 203 -38.02 -6.70 33.43
N SER A 204 -39.06 -6.35 32.66
CA SER A 204 -40.37 -7.01 32.66
C SER A 204 -40.33 -8.47 32.19
N ASN A 205 -39.36 -8.83 31.35
CA ASN A 205 -39.25 -10.13 30.67
C ASN A 205 -38.22 -11.05 31.34
N VAL A 206 -37.53 -10.59 32.39
CA VAL A 206 -36.50 -11.36 33.13
C VAL A 206 -37.04 -12.69 33.66
N LYS A 207 -38.33 -12.77 34.01
CA LYS A 207 -39.00 -14.01 34.44
C LYS A 207 -39.03 -15.13 33.40
N HIS A 208 -38.73 -14.81 32.13
CA HIS A 208 -38.67 -15.78 31.02
C HIS A 208 -37.24 -16.21 30.69
N VAL A 209 -36.24 -15.64 31.37
CA VAL A 209 -34.84 -15.97 31.17
C VAL A 209 -34.51 -17.28 31.88
N PRO A 210 -33.89 -18.25 31.19
CA PRO A 210 -33.44 -19.48 31.83
C PRO A 210 -32.41 -19.23 32.95
N PRO A 211 -32.45 -20.01 34.04
CA PRO A 211 -31.59 -19.79 35.22
C PRO A 211 -30.11 -20.15 34.98
N ASP A 212 -29.81 -20.85 33.89
CA ASP A 212 -28.49 -21.30 33.46
C ASP A 212 -27.79 -20.31 32.52
N TRP A 213 -28.46 -19.22 32.13
CA TRP A 213 -27.83 -18.14 31.37
C TRP A 213 -26.89 -17.34 32.26
N VAL A 214 -25.74 -16.95 31.70
CA VAL A 214 -24.70 -16.12 32.34
C VAL A 214 -24.72 -14.72 31.75
#